data_AF-A0A6I2U575-F1
#
_entry.id   AF-A0A6I2U575-F1
#
_cell.length_a   1.000
_cell.length_b   1.000
_cell.length_c   1.000
_cell.angle_alpha   90.00
_cell.angle_beta   90.00
_cell.angle_gamma   90.00
#
_symmetry.space_group_name_H-M   'P 1'
#
loop_
_entity.id
_entity.type
_entity.pdbx_description
1 polymer ?
#
loop_
_entity_poly.entity_id
_entity_poly.type
_entity_poly.pdbx_seq_one_letter_code
_entity_poly.pdbx_strand_id
1 'polypeptide(L)'
;MNWISWFGLGIVLLLLIPNAVYAAANKNTQPPRTSRILGLAEQAGRYGCMFLMIFHAGLTEFGFASAEGFIAWLAGTGALLVLYWVFWLLHFRAAKPRYALPLAVLSCLIFLLNGLFLRHWLLVFFSVLFAAAHIAITWQNTRAP
;
A
#
# COMPACT_ATOMS: atom_id res chain seq x y z
N MET A 1 1.10 23.32 13.99
CA MET A 1 1.21 23.27 12.51
C MET A 1 1.88 21.97 12.01
N ASN A 2 1.57 20.78 12.58
CA ASN A 2 2.18 19.48 12.16
C ASN A 2 1.13 18.39 11.92
N TRP A 3 0.04 18.73 11.24
CA TRP A 3 -1.03 17.80 10.87
C TRP A 3 -0.65 16.85 9.71
N ILE A 4 0.45 17.14 9.00
CA ILE A 4 0.95 16.34 7.88
C ILE A 4 2.22 15.59 8.29
N SER A 5 2.28 14.30 7.96
CA SER A 5 3.47 13.46 8.01
C SER A 5 4.20 13.54 6.67
N TRP A 6 5.34 14.24 6.63
CA TRP A 6 6.15 14.35 5.42
C TRP A 6 6.74 13.01 4.96
N PHE A 7 7.14 12.16 5.91
CA PHE A 7 7.56 10.79 5.61
C PHE A 7 6.41 9.97 5.02
N GLY A 8 5.23 10.03 5.64
CA GLY A 8 4.05 9.32 5.16
C GLY A 8 3.61 9.77 3.77
N LEU A 9 3.62 11.08 3.52
CA LEU A 9 3.40 11.66 2.20
C LEU A 9 4.41 11.15 1.16
N GLY A 10 5.70 11.16 1.49
CA GLY A 10 6.75 10.65 0.61
C GLY A 10 6.53 9.17 0.24
N ILE A 11 6.21 8.32 1.22
CA ILE A 11 5.94 6.90 1.00
C ILE A 11 4.70 6.71 0.10
N VAL A 12 3.61 7.44 0.38
CA VAL A 12 2.38 7.34 -0.43
C VAL A 12 2.62 7.80 -1.87
N LEU A 13 3.34 8.91 -2.09
CA LEU A 13 3.69 9.37 -3.43
C LEU A 13 4.53 8.34 -4.18
N LEU A 14 5.54 7.75 -3.52
CA LEU A 14 6.37 6.70 -4.10
C LEU A 14 5.56 5.44 -4.46
N LEU A 15 4.53 5.10 -3.68
CA LEU A 15 3.61 4.02 -4.04
C LEU A 15 2.74 4.41 -5.25
N LEU A 16 2.22 5.64 -5.31
CA LEU A 16 1.28 6.06 -6.33
C LEU A 16 1.89 6.26 -7.72
N ILE A 17 3.15 6.69 -7.83
CA ILE A 17 3.81 6.95 -9.13
C ILE A 17 3.70 5.76 -10.08
N PRO A 18 4.20 4.55 -9.75
CA PRO A 18 4.14 3.43 -10.69
C PRO A 18 2.72 2.92 -10.93
N ASN A 19 1.83 3.00 -9.92
CA ASN A 19 0.40 2.68 -10.11
C ASN A 19 -0.27 3.62 -11.13
N ALA A 20 0.00 4.92 -11.05
CA ALA A 20 -0.55 5.92 -11.97
C ALA A 20 -0.02 5.72 -13.39
N VAL A 21 1.28 5.44 -13.53
CA VAL A 21 1.90 5.09 -14.82
C VAL A 21 1.24 3.85 -15.42
N TYR A 22 1.04 2.79 -14.63
CA TYR A 22 0.38 1.57 -15.09
C TYR A 22 -1.08 1.82 -15.51
N ALA A 23 -1.85 2.54 -14.70
CA ALA A 23 -3.23 2.88 -15.02
C ALA A 23 -3.33 3.74 -16.30
N ALA A 24 -2.39 4.67 -16.50
CA ALA A 24 -2.33 5.50 -17.70
C ALA A 24 -1.95 4.71 -18.95
N ALA A 25 -1.08 3.71 -18.83
CA ALA A 25 -0.70 2.82 -19.93
C ALA A 25 -1.79 1.81 -20.30
N ASN A 26 -2.69 1.47 -19.36
CA ASN A 26 -3.70 0.41 -19.51
C ASN A 26 -5.15 0.95 -19.44
N LYS A 27 -5.40 2.21 -19.83
CA LYS A 27 -6.73 2.86 -19.71
C LYS A 27 -7.90 2.08 -20.34
N ASN A 28 -7.62 1.25 -21.34
CA ASN A 28 -8.63 0.50 -22.08
C ASN A 28 -8.78 -0.96 -21.60
N THR A 29 -8.10 -1.38 -20.53
CA THR A 29 -8.27 -2.74 -19.99
C THR A 29 -9.60 -2.86 -19.25
N GLN A 30 -10.23 -4.03 -19.35
CA GLN A 30 -11.44 -4.29 -18.58
C GLN A 30 -11.17 -4.15 -17.07
N PRO A 31 -12.13 -3.61 -16.31
CA PRO A 31 -11.98 -3.50 -14.87
C PRO A 31 -11.82 -4.89 -14.24
N PRO A 32 -11.10 -5.00 -13.12
CA PRO A 32 -10.94 -6.27 -12.41
C PRO A 32 -12.30 -6.87 -12.05
N ARG A 33 -12.42 -8.20 -12.16
CA ARG A 33 -13.58 -8.92 -11.67
C ARG A 33 -13.56 -8.87 -10.13
N THR A 34 -14.58 -8.24 -9.55
CA THR A 34 -14.75 -8.12 -8.09
C THR A 34 -16.22 -7.96 -7.73
N SER A 35 -16.61 -8.39 -6.52
CA SER A 35 -17.94 -8.10 -5.99
C SER A 35 -18.00 -6.66 -5.46
N ARG A 36 -19.20 -6.07 -5.37
CA ARG A 36 -19.35 -4.70 -4.85
C ARG A 36 -18.79 -4.53 -3.44
N ILE A 37 -19.02 -5.51 -2.57
CA ILE A 37 -18.56 -5.49 -1.18
C ILE A 37 -17.03 -5.55 -1.13
N LEU A 38 -16.42 -6.45 -1.89
CA LEU A 38 -14.97 -6.63 -1.89
C LEU A 38 -14.25 -5.43 -2.51
N GLY A 39 -14.79 -4.88 -3.61
CA GLY A 39 -14.27 -3.64 -4.20
C GLY A 39 -14.42 -2.42 -3.27
N LEU A 40 -15.54 -2.31 -2.55
CA LEU A 40 -15.72 -1.24 -1.56
C LEU A 40 -14.73 -1.38 -0.39
N ALA A 41 -14.53 -2.60 0.11
CA ALA A 41 -13.55 -2.88 1.16
C ALA A 41 -12.12 -2.55 0.71
N GLU A 42 -11.75 -2.89 -0.52
CA GLU A 42 -10.45 -2.54 -1.10
C GLU A 42 -10.25 -1.03 -1.15
N GLN A 43 -11.23 -0.29 -1.68
CA GLN A 43 -11.09 1.17 -1.83
C GLN A 43 -11.13 1.89 -0.48
N ALA A 44 -12.02 1.49 0.43
CA ALA A 44 -12.06 2.02 1.79
C ALA A 44 -10.74 1.75 2.52
N GLY A 45 -10.21 0.53 2.41
CA GLY A 45 -8.90 0.15 2.93
C GLY A 45 -7.77 1.01 2.34
N ARG A 46 -7.68 1.10 1.02
CA ARG A 46 -6.62 1.80 0.29
C ARG A 46 -6.57 3.29 0.64
N TYR A 47 -7.70 3.97 0.50
CA TYR A 47 -7.77 5.41 0.77
C TYR A 47 -7.67 5.70 2.26
N GLY A 48 -8.24 4.85 3.11
CA GLY A 48 -8.04 4.93 4.57
C GLY A 48 -6.57 4.86 4.94
N CYS A 49 -5.82 3.91 4.37
CA CYS A 49 -4.38 3.80 4.59
C CYS A 49 -3.61 5.04 4.13
N MET A 50 -3.85 5.48 2.89
CA MET A 50 -3.17 6.66 2.33
C MET A 50 -3.46 7.92 3.14
N PHE A 51 -4.72 8.12 3.52
CA PHE A 51 -5.15 9.27 4.33
C PHE A 51 -4.46 9.27 5.69
N LEU A 52 -4.48 8.14 6.41
CA LEU A 52 -3.89 8.03 7.75
C LEU A 52 -2.36 8.03 7.75
N MET A 53 -1.72 7.66 6.63
CA MET A 53 -0.28 7.86 6.48
C MET A 53 0.10 9.34 6.33
N ILE A 54 -0.73 10.14 5.63
CA ILE A 54 -0.42 11.54 5.35
C ILE A 54 -0.85 12.43 6.52
N PHE A 55 -2.03 12.21 7.07
CA PHE A 55 -2.62 13.09 8.07
C PHE A 55 -2.54 12.45 9.46
N HIS A 56 -1.89 13.15 10.38
CA HIS A 56 -2.02 12.85 11.80
C HIS A 56 -3.44 13.25 12.21
N ALA A 57 -4.34 12.28 12.31
CA ALA A 57 -5.78 12.50 12.53
C ALA A 57 -6.14 13.02 13.95
N GLY A 58 -5.28 13.83 14.57
CA GLY A 58 -5.47 14.34 15.93
C GLY A 58 -5.47 13.25 17.02
N LEU A 59 -5.22 11.99 16.66
CA LEU A 59 -5.11 10.86 17.59
C LEU A 59 -3.74 10.93 18.29
N THR A 60 -3.77 11.04 19.61
CA THR A 60 -2.72 11.56 20.48
C THR A 60 -1.55 10.61 20.79
N GLU A 61 -1.19 9.66 19.91
CA GLU A 61 -0.21 8.59 20.25
C GLU A 61 0.75 8.23 19.08
N PHE A 62 1.08 9.17 18.20
CA PHE A 62 1.98 8.88 17.08
C PHE A 62 3.44 9.02 17.46
N GLY A 63 4.23 7.98 17.18
CA GLY A 63 5.68 8.03 17.34
C GLY A 63 6.28 6.67 17.64
N PHE A 64 7.57 6.57 17.37
CA PHE A 64 8.37 5.39 17.62
C PHE A 64 8.59 5.19 19.12
N ALA A 65 8.50 3.94 19.58
CA ALA A 65 8.77 3.60 20.98
C ALA A 65 10.23 3.85 21.38
N SER A 66 11.16 3.86 20.41
CA SER A 66 12.58 4.13 20.62
C SER A 66 13.28 4.58 19.34
N ALA A 67 14.53 5.03 19.45
CA ALA A 67 15.37 5.36 18.30
C ALA A 67 15.67 4.14 17.43
N GLU A 68 15.87 2.97 18.05
CA GLU A 68 16.02 1.69 17.35
C GLU A 68 14.74 1.34 16.58
N GLY A 69 13.56 1.60 17.18
CA GLY A 69 12.27 1.44 16.52
C GLY A 69 12.14 2.32 15.27
N PHE A 70 12.61 3.57 15.33
CA PHE A 70 12.68 4.45 14.16
C PHE A 70 13.62 3.90 13.07
N ILE A 71 14.82 3.45 13.44
CA ILE A 71 15.79 2.90 12.48
C ILE A 71 15.23 1.64 11.83
N ALA A 72 14.64 0.73 12.62
CA ALA A 72 14.03 -0.50 12.11
C ALA A 72 12.85 -0.21 11.17
N TRP A 73 12.00 0.76 11.52
CA TRP A 73 10.93 1.22 10.64
C TRP A 73 11.46 1.79 9.33
N LEU A 74 12.50 2.63 9.39
CA LEU A 74 13.09 3.27 8.22
C LEU A 74 13.73 2.23 7.29
N ALA A 75 14.50 1.31 7.86
CA ALA A 75 15.12 0.21 7.12
C ALA A 75 14.08 -0.74 6.52
N GLY A 76 13.08 -1.14 7.30
CA GLY A 76 12.02 -2.05 6.85
C GLY A 76 11.14 -1.43 5.76
N THR A 77 10.66 -0.20 5.97
CA THR A 77 9.87 0.54 4.97
C THR A 77 10.69 0.81 3.72
N GLY A 78 11.94 1.24 3.87
CA GLY A 78 12.86 1.49 2.76
C GLY A 78 13.12 0.23 1.93
N ALA A 79 13.41 -0.90 2.58
CA ALA A 79 13.63 -2.19 1.90
C ALA A 79 12.38 -2.65 1.14
N LEU A 80 11.19 -2.55 1.76
CA LEU A 80 9.93 -2.89 1.10
C LEU A 80 9.63 -1.98 -0.09
N LEU A 81 9.90 -0.67 0.01
CA LEU A 81 9.74 0.27 -1.09
C LEU A 81 10.71 -0.04 -2.25
N VAL A 82 11.98 -0.30 -1.96
CA VAL A 82 12.95 -0.70 -2.99
C VAL A 82 12.46 -1.97 -3.70
N LEU A 83 12.03 -2.98 -2.93
CA LEU A 83 11.50 -4.21 -3.49
C LEU A 83 10.24 -3.96 -4.34
N TYR A 84 9.33 -3.11 -3.86
CA TYR A 84 8.13 -2.71 -4.60
C TYR A 84 8.46 -2.09 -5.96
N TRP A 85 9.41 -1.17 -5.99
CA TRP A 85 9.86 -0.53 -7.23
C TRP A 85 10.58 -1.51 -8.16
N VAL A 86 11.41 -2.41 -7.63
CA VAL A 86 12.05 -3.49 -8.43
C VAL A 86 10.98 -4.37 -9.08
N PHE A 87 9.95 -4.79 -8.34
CA PHE A 87 8.87 -5.60 -8.89
C PHE A 87 8.05 -4.84 -9.95
N TRP A 88 7.86 -3.53 -9.80
CA TRP A 88 7.25 -2.71 -10.84
C TRP A 88 8.08 -2.66 -12.12
N LEU A 89 9.39 -2.44 -12.01
CA LEU A 89 10.30 -2.45 -13.15
C LEU A 89 10.26 -3.81 -13.87
N LEU A 90 10.28 -4.92 -13.11
CA LEU A 90 10.16 -6.26 -13.67
C LEU A 90 8.79 -6.48 -14.35
N HIS A 91 7.72 -5.99 -13.73
CA HIS A 91 6.38 -6.08 -14.29
C HIS A 91 6.26 -5.32 -15.61
N PHE A 92 6.75 -4.08 -15.69
CA PHE A 92 6.75 -3.29 -16.92
C PHE A 92 7.62 -3.89 -18.02
N ARG A 93 8.76 -4.49 -17.68
CA ARG A 93 9.64 -5.12 -18.68
C ARG A 93 9.09 -6.43 -19.25
N ALA A 94 8.45 -7.23 -18.40
CA ALA A 94 8.02 -8.57 -18.79
C ALA A 94 6.54 -8.63 -19.19
N ALA A 95 5.72 -7.65 -18.79
CA ALA A 95 4.26 -7.64 -18.92
C ALA A 95 3.59 -8.94 -18.40
N LYS A 96 4.21 -9.61 -17.42
CA LYS A 96 3.74 -10.91 -16.91
C LYS A 96 2.79 -10.74 -15.72
N PRO A 97 1.64 -11.45 -15.70
CA PRO A 97 0.70 -11.44 -14.57
C PRO A 97 1.31 -11.89 -13.23
N ARG A 98 2.36 -12.71 -13.27
CA ARG A 98 3.04 -13.27 -12.07
C ARG A 98 3.56 -12.21 -11.09
N TYR A 99 3.77 -10.97 -11.54
CA TYR A 99 4.27 -9.90 -10.69
C TYR A 99 3.16 -9.09 -9.99
N ALA A 100 1.91 -9.23 -10.42
CA ALA A 100 0.78 -8.48 -9.85
C ALA A 100 0.52 -8.85 -8.38
N LEU A 101 0.54 -10.15 -8.05
CA LEU A 101 0.30 -10.61 -6.68
C LEU A 101 1.42 -10.17 -5.71
N PRO A 102 2.73 -10.33 -6.03
CA PRO A 102 3.79 -9.75 -5.21
C PRO A 102 3.65 -8.23 -5.00
N LEU A 103 3.31 -7.47 -6.05
CA LEU A 103 3.09 -6.01 -5.94
C LEU A 103 1.95 -5.67 -4.97
N ALA A 104 0.84 -6.41 -5.05
CA ALA A 104 -0.28 -6.27 -4.14
C ALA A 104 0.17 -6.52 -2.68
N VAL A 105 0.84 -7.65 -2.42
CA VAL A 105 1.33 -8.01 -1.08
C VAL A 105 2.31 -6.97 -0.54
N LEU A 106 3.27 -6.51 -1.34
CA LEU A 106 4.27 -5.52 -0.92
C LEU A 106 3.62 -4.20 -0.49
N SER A 107 2.62 -3.72 -1.24
CA SER A 107 1.90 -2.50 -0.85
C SER A 107 1.17 -2.66 0.48
N CYS A 108 0.58 -3.83 0.73
CA CYS A 108 -0.10 -4.14 1.99
C CYS A 108 0.88 -4.21 3.17
N LEU A 109 2.04 -4.84 2.98
CA LEU A 109 3.09 -4.93 4.00
C LEU A 109 3.63 -3.55 4.38
N ILE A 110 3.78 -2.64 3.40
CA ILE A 110 4.22 -1.26 3.67
C ILE A 110 3.23 -0.56 4.60
N PHE A 111 1.93 -0.61 4.30
CA PHE A 111 0.92 0.02 5.15
C PHE A 111 0.85 -0.61 6.55
N LEU A 112 0.89 -1.94 6.64
CA LEU A 112 0.83 -2.66 7.92
C LEU A 112 2.05 -2.35 8.79
N LEU A 113 3.26 -2.39 8.21
CA LEU A 113 4.51 -2.06 8.93
C LEU A 113 4.46 -0.63 9.46
N ASN A 114 4.02 0.33 8.64
CA ASN A 114 3.86 1.71 9.06
C ASN A 114 2.85 1.84 10.21
N GLY A 115 1.70 1.18 10.11
CA GLY A 115 0.71 1.15 11.19
C GLY A 115 1.24 0.61 12.50
N LEU A 116 1.99 -0.49 12.47
CA LEU A 116 2.54 -1.13 13.67
C LEU A 116 3.62 -0.28 14.34
N PHE A 117 4.62 0.18 13.57
CA PHE A 117 5.74 0.96 14.13
C PHE A 117 5.35 2.36 14.60
N LEU A 118 4.38 2.99 13.92
CA LEU A 118 3.81 4.28 14.34
C LEU A 118 2.73 4.11 15.41
N ARG A 119 2.41 2.87 15.81
CA ARG A 119 1.33 2.50 16.75
C ARG A 119 -0.04 3.06 16.35
N HIS A 120 -0.24 3.22 15.05
CA HIS A 120 -1.46 3.75 14.47
C HIS A 120 -2.48 2.61 14.26
N TRP A 121 -3.18 2.20 15.32
CA TRP A 121 -4.10 1.06 15.26
C TRP A 121 -5.21 1.18 14.21
N LEU A 122 -5.71 2.39 13.95
CA LEU A 122 -6.67 2.62 12.87
C LEU A 122 -6.05 2.37 11.48
N LEU A 123 -4.80 2.75 11.25
CA LEU A 123 -4.06 2.42 10.02
C LEU A 123 -3.82 0.91 9.94
N VAL A 124 -3.52 0.23 11.05
CA VAL A 124 -3.41 -1.24 11.10
C VAL A 124 -4.74 -1.86 10.64
N PHE A 125 -5.87 -1.42 11.19
CA PHE A 125 -7.20 -1.91 10.78
C PHE A 125 -7.44 -1.75 9.27
N PHE A 126 -7.26 -0.53 8.74
CA PHE A 126 -7.44 -0.30 7.29
C PHE A 126 -6.43 -1.07 6.44
N SER A 127 -5.21 -1.29 6.93
CA SER A 127 -4.19 -2.05 6.20
C SER A 127 -4.55 -3.53 6.11
N VAL A 128 -5.14 -4.12 7.16
CA VAL A 128 -5.63 -5.50 7.15
C VAL A 128 -6.86 -5.62 6.24
N LEU A 129 -7.79 -4.67 6.32
CA LEU A 129 -8.95 -4.62 5.43
C LEU A 129 -8.52 -4.51 3.96
N PHE A 130 -7.58 -3.60 3.66
CA PHE A 130 -7.00 -3.44 2.34
C PHE A 130 -6.30 -4.73 1.90
N ALA A 131 -5.46 -5.33 2.74
CA ALA A 131 -4.73 -6.55 2.41
C ALA A 131 -5.65 -7.70 2.05
N ALA A 132 -6.66 -7.97 2.88
CA ALA A 132 -7.63 -9.03 2.64
C ALA A 132 -8.34 -8.84 1.30
N ALA A 133 -8.83 -7.61 1.02
CA ALA A 133 -9.57 -7.33 -0.20
C ALA A 133 -8.67 -7.29 -1.45
N HIS A 134 -7.56 -6.55 -1.39
CA HIS A 134 -6.66 -6.32 -2.52
C HIS A 134 -5.96 -7.61 -2.98
N ILE A 135 -5.50 -8.43 -2.04
CA ILE A 135 -4.88 -9.73 -2.36
C ILE A 135 -5.94 -10.68 -2.94
N ALA A 136 -7.14 -10.74 -2.37
CA ALA A 136 -8.22 -11.59 -2.89
C ALA A 136 -8.61 -11.22 -4.32
N ILE A 137 -8.81 -9.93 -4.61
CA ILE A 137 -9.13 -9.44 -5.96
C ILE A 137 -7.97 -9.76 -6.92
N THR A 138 -6.73 -9.45 -6.53
CA THR A 138 -5.56 -9.69 -7.38
C THR A 138 -5.37 -11.18 -7.67
N TRP A 139 -5.59 -12.04 -6.69
CA TRP A 139 -5.53 -13.49 -6.86
C TRP A 139 -6.59 -14.01 -7.84
N GLN A 140 -7.84 -13.55 -7.70
CA GLN A 140 -8.93 -13.94 -8.60
C GLN A 140 -8.63 -13.54 -10.05
N ASN A 141 -8.05 -12.36 -10.27
CA ASN A 141 -7.80 -11.83 -11.62
C ASN A 141 -6.50 -12.34 -12.24
N THR A 142 -5.55 -12.84 -11.45
CA THR A 142 -4.30 -13.45 -11.98
C THR A 142 -4.46 -14.93 -12.32
N ARG A 143 -5.52 -15.58 -11.83
CA ARG A 143 -5.83 -17.00 -12.07
C ARG A 143 -7.07 -17.24 -12.92
N ALA A 144 -7.86 -16.21 -13.24
CA ALA A 144 -8.97 -16.35 -14.15
C ALA A 144 -8.43 -16.73 -15.56
N PRO A 145 -8.99 -17.77 -16.21
CA PRO A 145 -8.61 -18.17 -17.55
C PRO A 145 -8.97 -17.12 -18.61
#